data_AF-U2JYT8-F1
#
_entry.id   AF-U2JYT8-F1
#
_cell.length_a   1.000
_cell.length_b   1.000
_cell.length_c   1.000
_cell.angle_alpha   90.00
_cell.angle_beta   90.00
_cell.angle_gamma   90.00
#
_symmetry.space_group_name_H-M   'P 1'
#
loop_
_entity.id
_entity.type
_entity.pdbx_description
1 polymer ?
#
loop_
_entity_poly.entity_id
_entity_poly.type
_entity_poly.pdbx_seq_one_letter_code
_entity_poly.pdbx_strand_id
1 'polypeptide(L)' 'MRIFQKRVKSQAIPDRFTAADIRMESSTCTGETVIGFYDAAEKRLCYAELVRNEADVAAFYRKYGVKR' A
#
# COMPACT_ATOMS: atom_id res chain seq x y z
N MET A 1 -10.21 -5.96 30.34
CA MET A 1 -8.94 -6.20 29.61
C MET A 1 -8.63 -4.96 28.78
N ARG A 2 -7.60 -4.17 29.13
CA ARG A 2 -7.18 -3.01 28.32
C ARG A 2 -6.20 -3.52 27.26
N ILE A 3 -6.67 -3.65 26.04
CA ILE A 3 -5.84 -3.97 24.89
C ILE A 3 -5.05 -2.70 24.57
N PHE A 4 -3.76 -2.69 24.89
CA PHE A 4 -2.85 -1.61 24.51
C PHE A 4 -2.76 -1.57 22.98
N GLN A 5 -3.53 -0.68 22.34
CA GLN A 5 -3.35 -0.38 20.93
C GLN A 5 -2.05 0.41 20.78
N LYS A 6 -0.96 -0.27 20.40
CA LYS A 6 0.28 0.38 19.98
C LYS A 6 -0.06 1.27 18.78
N ARG A 7 0.01 2.60 18.94
CA ARG A 7 -0.04 3.53 17.80
C ARG A 7 1.15 3.19 16.90
N VAL A 8 0.89 2.48 15.81
CA VAL A 8 1.89 2.30 14.74
C VAL A 8 2.07 3.68 14.12
N LYS A 9 3.24 4.27 14.29
CA LYS A 9 3.60 5.53 13.62
C LYS A 9 3.54 5.26 12.13
N SER A 10 2.74 6.04 11.40
CA SER A 10 2.70 5.94 9.94
C SER A 10 4.08 6.25 9.37
N GLN A 11 4.50 5.43 8.41
CA GLN A 11 5.65 5.70 7.58
C GLN A 11 5.33 6.89 6.65
N ALA A 12 6.32 7.74 6.39
CA ALA A 12 6.16 8.77 5.36
C ALA A 12 6.03 8.13 3.98
N ILE A 13 5.26 8.75 3.09
CA ILE A 13 5.27 8.38 1.66
C ILE A 13 6.71 8.58 1.15
N PRO A 14 7.29 7.62 0.40
CA PRO A 14 8.64 7.78 -0.12
C PRO A 14 8.77 9.01 -1.02
N ASP A 15 9.96 9.63 -1.03
CA ASP A 15 10.23 10.80 -1.85
C ASP A 15 9.88 10.55 -3.33
N ARG A 16 9.34 11.57 -3.99
CA ARG A 16 8.81 11.56 -5.38
C ARG A 16 7.44 10.91 -5.58
N PHE A 17 6.83 10.34 -4.55
CA PHE A 17 5.48 9.79 -4.63
C PHE A 17 4.47 10.61 -3.82
N THR A 18 3.21 10.44 -4.18
CA THR A 18 2.05 11.01 -3.50
C THR A 18 0.99 9.93 -3.27
N ALA A 19 -0.04 10.25 -2.48
CA ALA A 19 -1.18 9.35 -2.29
C ALA A 19 -1.90 9.01 -3.61
N ALA A 20 -1.86 9.90 -4.60
CA ALA A 20 -2.48 9.68 -5.91
C ALA A 20 -1.76 8.63 -6.76
N ASP A 21 -0.50 8.32 -6.42
CA ASP A 21 0.30 7.33 -7.11
C ASP A 21 0.03 5.91 -6.59
N ILE A 22 -0.76 5.73 -5.53
CA ILE A 22 -1.13 4.41 -5.03
C ILE A 22 -2.01 3.71 -6.07
N ARG A 23 -1.56 2.54 -6.52
CA ARG A 23 -2.30 1.68 -7.46
C ARG A 23 -2.26 0.23 -7.04
N MET A 24 -3.21 -0.53 -7.55
CA MET A 24 -3.24 -1.98 -7.44
C MET A 24 -3.09 -2.60 -8.82
N GLU A 25 -2.30 -3.66 -8.91
CA GLU A 25 -2.13 -4.45 -10.12
C GLU A 25 -2.39 -5.93 -9.79
N SER A 26 -3.13 -6.60 -10.66
CA SER A 26 -3.46 -8.02 -10.52
C SER A 26 -2.79 -8.84 -11.61
N SER A 27 -2.13 -9.92 -11.21
CA SER A 27 -1.58 -10.91 -12.12
C SER A 27 -2.70 -11.76 -12.70
N THR A 28 -2.82 -11.79 -14.02
CA THR A 28 -3.77 -12.70 -14.71
C THR A 28 -3.30 -14.16 -14.67
N CYS A 29 -2.00 -14.39 -14.48
CA CYS A 29 -1.41 -15.72 -14.46
C CYS A 29 -1.59 -16.40 -13.09
N THR A 30 -1.37 -15.67 -11.99
CA THR A 30 -1.41 -16.21 -10.62
C THR A 30 -2.65 -15.80 -9.84
N GLY A 31 -3.39 -14.78 -10.30
CA GLY A 31 -4.52 -14.20 -9.57
C GLY A 31 -4.12 -13.33 -8.37
N GLU A 32 -2.81 -13.16 -8.13
CA GLU A 32 -2.30 -12.36 -7.03
C GLU A 32 -2.42 -10.87 -7.33
N THR A 33 -2.86 -10.10 -6.34
CA THR A 33 -2.92 -8.64 -6.42
C THR A 33 -1.83 -8.03 -5.55
N VAL A 34 -1.18 -7.00 -6.07
CA VAL A 34 -0.23 -6.18 -5.32
C VAL A 34 -0.72 -4.74 -5.27
N ILE A 35 -0.41 -4.05 -4.18
CA ILE A 35 -0.62 -2.60 -4.00
C ILE A 35 0.73 -1.92 -3.82
N GLY A 36 0.94 -0.76 -4.42
CA GLY A 36 2.18 -0.01 -4.30
C GLY A 36 2.04 1.42 -4.84
N PHE A 37 3.15 2.14 -4.90
CA PHE A 37 3.21 3.45 -5.57
C PHE A 37 3.66 3.25 -7.01
N TYR A 38 2.87 3.71 -7.97
CA TYR A 38 3.18 3.59 -9.38
C TYR A 38 4.22 4.64 -9.79
N ASP A 39 5.36 4.17 -10.30
CA ASP A 39 6.39 5.03 -10.88
C ASP A 39 6.16 5.10 -12.39
N ALA A 40 5.80 6.28 -12.90
CA ALA A 40 5.54 6.49 -14.32
C ALA A 40 6.82 6.46 -15.18
N ALA A 41 7.99 6.77 -14.61
CA ALA A 41 9.26 6.70 -15.33
C ALA A 41 9.68 5.24 -15.54
N GLU A 42 9.56 4.44 -14.47
CA GLU A 42 9.91 3.02 -14.47
C GLU A 42 8.77 2.10 -14.95
N LYS A 43 7.57 2.65 -15.15
CA LYS A 43 6.34 1.98 -15.57
C LYS A 43 5.99 0.74 -14.71
N ARG A 44 6.18 0.83 -13.40
CA ARG A 44 5.95 -0.29 -12.46
C ARG A 44 5.55 0.20 -11.07
N LEU A 45 4.98 -0.71 -10.27
CA LEU A 45 4.80 -0.47 -8.84
C LEU A 45 6.13 -0.56 -8.08
N CYS A 46 6.38 0.44 -7.26
CA CYS A 46 7.44 0.53 -6.28
C CYS A 46 6.84 0.34 -4.87
N TYR A 47 7.65 -0.20 -3.95
CA TYR A 47 7.23 -0.51 -2.58
C TYR A 47 5.95 -1.37 -2.55
N ALA A 48 5.85 -2.31 -3.49
CA ALA A 48 4.67 -3.13 -3.68
C ALA A 48 4.56 -4.20 -2.58
N GLU A 49 3.34 -4.41 -2.09
CA GLU A 49 2.98 -5.42 -1.10
C GLU A 49 1.86 -6.31 -1.66
N LEU A 50 1.95 -7.61 -1.41
CA LEU A 50 0.89 -8.55 -1.78
C LEU A 50 -0.37 -8.28 -0.94
N VAL A 51 -1.52 -8.16 -1.59
CA VAL A 51 -2.82 -8.00 -0.93
C VAL A 51 -3.74 -9.15 -1.31
N ARG A 52 -4.39 -9.74 -0.30
CA ARG A 52 -5.31 -10.88 -0.47
C ARG A 52 -6.75 -10.50 -0.16
N ASN A 53 -6.95 -9.39 0.53
CA ASN A 53 -8.26 -8.92 0.96
C ASN A 53 -8.23 -7.40 1.23
N GLU A 54 -9.41 -6.83 1.46
CA GLU A 54 -9.61 -5.41 1.76
C GLU A 54 -8.91 -4.94 3.04
N ALA A 55 -8.67 -5.82 4.01
CA ALA A 55 -7.94 -5.46 5.22
C ALA A 55 -6.44 -5.24 4.96
N ASP A 56 -5.84 -6.00 4.02
CA ASP A 56 -4.46 -5.79 3.58
C ASP A 56 -4.33 -4.44 2.85
N VAL A 57 -5.30 -4.11 1.99
CA VAL A 57 -5.38 -2.80 1.33
C VAL A 57 -5.47 -1.68 2.39
N ALA A 58 -6.40 -1.78 3.34
CA ALA A 58 -6.54 -0.81 4.41
C ALA A 58 -5.27 -0.70 5.29
N ALA A 59 -4.55 -1.81 5.49
CA ALA A 59 -3.27 -1.82 6.20
C ALA A 59 -2.20 -1.03 5.45
N PHE A 60 -2.13 -1.14 4.12
CA PHE A 60 -1.21 -0.35 3.29
C PHE A 60 -1.50 1.15 3.40
N TYR A 61 -2.76 1.57 3.22
CA TYR A 61 -3.14 2.98 3.37
C TYR A 61 -2.80 3.53 4.77
N ARG A 62 -3.11 2.77 5.83
CA ARG A 62 -2.74 3.13 7.21
C ARG A 62 -1.23 3.20 7.42
N LYS A 63 -0.46 2.30 6.81
CA LYS A 63 1.01 2.27 6.90
C LYS A 63 1.59 3.60 6.46
N TYR A 64 1.07 4.19 5.39
CA TYR A 64 1.52 5.49 4.87
C TYR A 64 0.71 6.70 5.37
N GLY A 65 -0.22 6.49 6.32
CA GLY A 65 -1.04 7.57 6.88
C GLY A 65 -2.02 8.20 5.88
N VAL A 66 -2.37 7.49 4.82
CA VAL A 66 -3.26 7.96 3.75
C VAL A 66 -4.70 7.49 4.03
N LYS A 67 -5.67 8.37 3.77
CA LYS A 67 -7.09 7.98 3.75
C LYS A 67 -7.42 7.41 2.36
N ARG A 68 -8.08 6.26 2.34
CA ARG A 68 -8.59 5.66 1.10
C ARG A 68 -9.78 6.45 0.56
#